data_AF-A0A3L7MSH4-F1
#
_entry.id   AF-A0A3L7MSH4-F1
#
_cell.length_a   1.000
_cell.length_b   1.000
_cell.length_c   1.000
_cell.angle_alpha   90.00
_cell.angle_beta   90.00
_cell.angle_gamma   90.00
#
_symmetry.space_group_name_H-M   'P 1'
#
loop_
_entity.id
_entity.type
_entity.pdbx_description
1 polymer ?
#
loop_
_entity_poly.entity_id
_entity_poly.type
_entity_poly.pdbx_seq_one_letter_code
_entity_poly.pdbx_strand_id
1 'polypeptide(L)'
;MMNSRIKRFMQQNALSGLGIGLVVPCFHVVRKIDIQRIYLGQNMAKSRKRIMGIITAMVLVCTFVLGQEKSPLPAKNTKLKVLVYSNTAFYRHPEIPKINRWLVLLGNENGIEADVTEHWKDLGPAELASYDVLVLNNANELDKVIPEAQRKSVENWFSKGKKGIVGIHAALVHQTNWPWLNQLGGCDFNSDSLFLKAKVIVDPAAKNHPAVKGQPPEFFYQADWTNHDRSVTGLPGFKVLMRVDESTYDPVRDYFKTRNGKAMGKDHPIAWTNEPQSGGRFFYTELGHDLPSLNTAFARQHILEGIKWAAGVPR
;
A
#
# COMPACT_ATOMS: atom_id res chain seq x y z
N MET A 1 -8.68 26.80 6.15
CA MET A 1 -7.42 27.59 6.03
C MET A 1 -6.33 26.62 5.64
N MET A 2 -6.02 26.60 4.34
CA MET A 2 -5.29 25.53 3.66
C MET A 2 -4.22 26.20 2.81
N ASN A 3 -2.99 26.29 3.33
CA ASN A 3 -1.73 26.52 2.59
C ASN A 3 -0.62 26.93 3.57
N SER A 4 0.19 25.95 4.00
CA SER A 4 1.62 26.17 4.31
C SER A 4 2.21 24.89 4.90
N ARG A 5 2.74 24.00 4.07
CA ARG A 5 3.82 23.04 4.47
C ARG A 5 4.35 22.20 3.30
N ILE A 6 4.35 22.74 2.09
CA ILE A 6 5.14 22.21 0.96
C ILE A 6 6.05 23.33 0.49
N LYS A 7 7.13 23.58 1.24
CA LYS A 7 8.29 24.41 0.87
C LYS A 7 9.39 24.21 1.91
N ARG A 8 10.07 23.07 1.86
CA ARG A 8 11.36 22.86 2.56
C ARG A 8 12.17 21.65 2.08
N PHE A 9 12.18 21.37 0.77
CA PHE A 9 13.01 20.28 0.23
C PHE A 9 13.77 20.60 -1.07
N MET A 10 13.99 21.88 -1.40
CA MET A 10 14.76 22.27 -2.58
C MET A 10 15.65 23.47 -2.27
N GLN A 11 16.64 23.29 -1.39
CA GLN A 11 17.75 24.24 -1.26
C GLN A 11 18.94 23.60 -0.54
N GLN A 12 19.70 22.81 -1.29
CA GLN A 12 21.12 22.51 -1.06
C GLN A 12 21.57 21.69 -2.27
N ASN A 13 22.14 22.37 -3.27
CA ASN A 13 23.12 21.87 -4.26
C ASN A 13 23.12 22.81 -5.48
N ALA A 14 23.90 23.89 -5.40
CA ALA A 14 24.40 24.61 -6.57
C ALA A 14 25.48 25.61 -6.14
N LEU A 15 26.74 25.18 -6.12
CA LEU A 15 27.90 26.08 -6.21
C LEU A 15 28.99 25.40 -7.02
N SER A 16 29.18 25.88 -8.25
CA SER A 16 30.46 26.14 -8.94
C SER A 16 30.28 26.02 -10.47
N GLY A 17 30.79 27.01 -11.21
CA GLY A 17 30.93 26.92 -12.66
C GLY A 17 30.56 28.21 -13.41
N LEU A 18 31.50 29.16 -13.42
CA LEU A 18 31.50 30.39 -14.23
C LEU A 18 31.51 30.12 -15.75
N GLY A 19 30.94 31.04 -16.53
CA GLY A 19 31.21 31.14 -17.97
C GLY A 19 30.26 32.04 -18.77
N ILE A 20 30.52 33.35 -18.74
CA ILE A 20 30.55 34.32 -19.88
C ILE A 20 29.65 33.93 -21.09
N GLY A 21 28.58 34.63 -21.48
CA GLY A 21 28.44 36.06 -21.72
C GLY A 21 28.30 36.30 -23.22
N LEU A 22 27.14 36.75 -23.71
CA LEU A 22 27.02 37.67 -24.86
C LEU A 22 25.61 38.28 -24.95
N VAL A 23 25.59 39.49 -25.50
CA VAL A 23 24.60 40.55 -25.35
C VAL A 23 23.96 40.84 -26.72
N VAL A 24 22.60 40.79 -26.81
CA VAL A 24 21.64 41.73 -27.50
C VAL A 24 21.79 41.88 -29.06
N PRO A 25 20.82 42.38 -29.89
CA PRO A 25 19.47 42.93 -29.64
C PRO A 25 18.28 42.37 -30.47
N CYS A 26 17.09 42.57 -29.88
CA CYS A 26 15.89 43.25 -30.41
C CYS A 26 15.71 43.45 -31.94
N PHE A 27 14.55 42.99 -32.45
CA PHE A 27 13.80 43.65 -33.52
C PHE A 27 12.29 43.62 -33.23
N HIS A 28 11.68 44.80 -33.25
CA HIS A 28 10.25 45.04 -33.40
C HIS A 28 9.82 44.79 -34.86
N VAL A 29 8.64 44.18 -35.10
CA VAL A 29 7.71 44.59 -36.17
C VAL A 29 6.26 44.32 -35.74
N VAL A 30 5.38 45.21 -36.22
CA VAL A 30 4.01 45.56 -35.82
C VAL A 30 2.96 44.86 -36.70
N ARG A 31 1.70 44.83 -36.20
CA ARG A 31 0.38 45.00 -36.89
C ARG A 31 -0.54 43.76 -36.82
N LYS A 32 -1.63 43.83 -36.04
CA LYS A 32 -2.97 44.39 -36.33
C LYS A 32 -3.71 43.66 -37.46
N ILE A 33 -4.75 42.90 -37.08
CA ILE A 33 -5.99 42.78 -37.85
C ILE A 33 -7.16 42.85 -36.86
N ASP A 34 -7.93 43.93 -36.96
CA ASP A 34 -9.32 44.03 -36.53
C ASP A 34 -10.18 43.82 -37.79
N ILE A 35 -11.39 43.26 -37.63
CA ILE A 35 -12.69 43.88 -38.03
C ILE A 35 -13.81 42.81 -38.09
N GLN A 36 -14.77 43.01 -37.18
CA GLN A 36 -16.24 42.88 -37.24
C GLN A 36 -16.95 42.22 -38.45
N ARG A 37 -18.03 41.47 -38.18
CA ARG A 37 -19.45 41.92 -38.17
C ARG A 37 -20.41 40.72 -37.99
N ILE A 38 -21.27 40.72 -36.97
CA ILE A 38 -22.73 40.99 -37.00
C ILE A 38 -23.56 40.01 -37.85
N TYR A 39 -24.44 39.24 -37.21
CA TYR A 39 -25.85 39.09 -37.62
C TYR A 39 -26.75 38.80 -36.40
N LEU A 40 -27.78 39.65 -36.27
CA LEU A 40 -28.94 39.54 -35.37
C LEU A 40 -30.02 38.66 -36.02
N GLY A 41 -30.90 38.06 -35.22
CA GLY A 41 -32.16 37.48 -35.72
C GLY A 41 -32.97 36.77 -34.64
N GLN A 42 -33.92 37.50 -34.06
CA GLN A 42 -34.93 37.04 -33.09
C GLN A 42 -35.97 36.10 -33.73
N ASN A 43 -36.67 35.31 -32.92
CA ASN A 43 -38.12 35.11 -33.10
C ASN A 43 -38.85 34.70 -31.81
N MET A 44 -39.97 35.38 -31.57
CA MET A 44 -40.91 35.21 -30.46
C MET A 44 -42.15 34.40 -30.86
N ALA A 45 -42.70 33.70 -29.85
CA ALA A 45 -44.12 33.50 -29.52
C ALA A 45 -45.10 32.85 -30.51
N LYS A 46 -45.79 31.78 -30.05
CA LYS A 46 -47.25 31.75 -29.70
C LYS A 46 -47.78 30.31 -29.61
N SER A 47 -48.53 30.01 -28.55
CA SER A 47 -49.90 29.45 -28.62
C SER A 47 -50.46 29.16 -27.21
N ARG A 48 -51.66 29.69 -26.93
CA ARG A 48 -52.48 29.45 -25.72
C ARG A 48 -53.84 28.86 -26.18
N LYS A 49 -54.48 28.13 -25.25
CA LYS A 49 -55.94 27.88 -25.05
C LYS A 49 -56.52 26.55 -25.57
N ARG A 50 -57.05 25.73 -24.65
CA ARG A 50 -58.50 25.54 -24.44
C ARG A 50 -58.80 24.96 -23.05
N ILE A 51 -59.97 25.32 -22.52
CA ILE A 51 -60.49 25.15 -21.15
C ILE A 51 -61.81 24.34 -21.21
N MET A 52 -62.05 23.56 -20.15
CA MET A 52 -63.33 23.05 -19.57
C MET A 52 -64.01 21.78 -20.12
N GLY A 53 -64.32 20.85 -19.19
CA GLY A 53 -65.29 19.77 -19.40
C GLY A 53 -65.37 18.67 -18.33
N ILE A 54 -65.87 19.01 -17.12
CA ILE A 54 -66.77 18.21 -16.24
C ILE A 54 -66.26 16.91 -15.54
N ILE A 55 -66.04 17.07 -14.22
CA ILE A 55 -66.45 16.26 -13.04
C ILE A 55 -67.15 14.90 -13.32
N THR A 56 -66.57 13.81 -12.78
CA THR A 56 -67.20 12.79 -11.88
C THR A 56 -66.56 11.42 -12.08
N ALA A 57 -65.58 11.05 -11.25
CA ALA A 57 -65.26 9.66 -10.93
C ALA A 57 -64.37 9.62 -9.68
N MET A 58 -64.99 9.83 -8.53
CA MET A 58 -64.43 9.52 -7.23
C MET A 58 -64.75 8.05 -6.97
N VAL A 59 -63.73 7.18 -6.94
CA VAL A 59 -63.59 5.94 -6.16
C VAL A 59 -62.30 5.23 -6.59
N LEU A 60 -61.46 4.88 -5.61
CA LEU A 60 -60.25 4.04 -5.68
C LEU A 60 -58.93 4.68 -6.21
N VAL A 61 -58.37 5.63 -5.45
CA VAL A 61 -56.90 5.74 -5.32
C VAL A 61 -56.55 5.87 -3.83
N CYS A 62 -56.65 4.74 -3.12
CA CYS A 62 -56.00 4.60 -1.82
C CYS A 62 -54.50 4.49 -2.04
N THR A 63 -53.76 5.38 -1.38
CA THR A 63 -52.34 5.25 -1.00
C THR A 63 -51.31 5.14 -2.13
N PHE A 64 -51.15 6.20 -2.94
CA PHE A 64 -49.79 6.60 -3.34
C PHE A 64 -49.24 7.52 -2.25
N VAL A 65 -48.85 6.92 -1.11
CA VAL A 65 -47.80 7.53 -0.29
C VAL A 65 -46.61 7.65 -1.22
N LEU A 66 -46.17 8.88 -1.45
CA LEU A 66 -44.91 9.17 -2.11
C LEU A 66 -43.81 8.45 -1.31
N GLY A 67 -43.52 7.21 -1.68
CA GLY A 67 -42.25 6.57 -1.43
C GLY A 67 -41.22 7.40 -2.16
N GLN A 68 -40.76 8.48 -1.52
CA GLN A 68 -39.39 8.91 -1.72
C GLN A 68 -38.55 7.71 -1.29
N GLU A 69 -38.25 6.82 -2.24
CA GLU A 69 -37.07 5.99 -2.13
C GLU A 69 -35.96 6.97 -1.78
N LYS A 70 -35.49 6.90 -0.53
CA LYS A 70 -34.22 7.54 -0.16
C LYS A 70 -33.24 6.96 -1.17
N SER A 71 -32.90 7.76 -2.18
CA SER A 71 -31.79 7.43 -3.06
C SER A 71 -30.64 7.09 -2.13
N PRO A 72 -30.03 5.89 -2.25
CA PRO A 72 -28.92 5.55 -1.40
C PRO A 72 -27.92 6.69 -1.50
N LEU A 73 -27.57 7.28 -0.34
CA LEU A 73 -26.49 8.26 -0.28
C LEU A 73 -25.34 7.67 -1.10
N PRO A 74 -24.75 8.41 -2.06
CA PRO A 74 -23.63 7.89 -2.82
C PRO A 74 -22.63 7.34 -1.81
N ALA A 75 -22.34 6.03 -1.91
CA ALA A 75 -21.38 5.38 -1.05
C ALA A 75 -20.15 6.28 -1.06
N LYS A 76 -19.81 6.83 0.11
CA LYS A 76 -18.66 7.70 0.26
C LYS A 76 -17.51 6.89 -0.30
N ASN A 77 -16.97 7.30 -1.45
CA ASN A 77 -15.88 6.60 -2.13
C ASN A 77 -14.61 6.87 -1.29
N THR A 78 -14.56 6.28 -0.10
CA THR A 78 -13.44 6.39 0.81
C THR A 78 -12.39 5.47 0.26
N LYS A 79 -11.43 6.08 -0.45
CA LYS A 79 -10.20 5.41 -0.85
C LYS A 79 -9.62 4.68 0.36
N LEU A 80 -9.08 3.49 0.12
CA LEU A 80 -8.36 2.74 1.14
C LEU A 80 -7.18 3.59 1.63
N LYS A 81 -7.05 3.80 2.94
CA LYS A 81 -5.98 4.62 3.52
C LYS A 81 -4.87 3.76 4.12
N VAL A 82 -3.64 4.03 3.70
CA VAL A 82 -2.44 3.29 4.11
C VAL A 82 -1.44 4.24 4.76
N LEU A 83 -0.90 3.85 5.90
CA LEU A 83 0.28 4.49 6.49
C LEU A 83 1.48 3.58 6.25
N VAL A 84 2.50 4.08 5.56
CA VAL A 84 3.78 3.38 5.35
C VAL A 84 4.77 3.88 6.41
N TYR A 85 5.16 3.00 7.32
CA TYR A 85 6.19 3.23 8.32
C TYR A 85 7.50 2.56 7.90
N SER A 86 8.62 3.28 7.97
CA SER A 86 9.91 2.80 7.44
C SER A 86 11.15 3.17 8.26
N ASN A 87 10.98 3.52 9.54
CA ASN A 87 12.12 3.71 10.44
C ASN A 87 12.73 2.36 10.85
N THR A 88 14.01 2.37 11.20
CA THR A 88 14.83 1.17 11.43
C THR A 88 15.81 1.42 12.57
N ALA A 89 16.07 0.41 13.41
CA ALA A 89 17.16 0.47 14.40
C ALA A 89 18.29 -0.53 14.18
N PHE A 90 18.13 -1.48 13.26
CA PHE A 90 19.18 -2.41 12.86
C PHE A 90 19.78 -2.00 11.50
N TYR A 91 19.50 -2.75 10.44
CA TYR A 91 20.03 -2.47 9.10
C TYR A 91 19.07 -1.58 8.30
N ARG A 92 19.58 -0.45 7.78
CA ARG A 92 18.81 0.46 6.94
C ARG A 92 19.04 0.15 5.46
N HIS A 93 18.02 -0.41 4.82
CA HIS A 93 18.03 -0.66 3.38
C HIS A 93 18.04 0.68 2.61
N PRO A 94 19.00 0.90 1.67
CA PRO A 94 19.06 2.15 0.90
C PRO A 94 17.82 2.37 0.02
N GLU A 95 17.08 1.31 -0.25
CA GLU A 95 15.93 1.27 -1.15
C GLU A 95 14.65 1.79 -0.49
N ILE A 96 14.63 1.95 0.85
CA ILE A 96 13.47 2.44 1.61
C ILE A 96 12.82 3.68 0.96
N PRO A 97 13.54 4.77 0.65
CA PRO A 97 12.92 5.95 0.04
C PRO A 97 12.33 5.69 -1.36
N LYS A 98 12.96 4.81 -2.14
CA LYS A 98 12.48 4.43 -3.48
C LYS A 98 11.21 3.59 -3.38
N ILE A 99 11.18 2.62 -2.46
CA ILE A 99 10.01 1.76 -2.22
C ILE A 99 8.86 2.57 -1.61
N ASN A 100 9.13 3.50 -0.69
CA ASN A 100 8.13 4.43 -0.17
C ASN A 100 7.45 5.21 -1.31
N ARG A 101 8.25 5.82 -2.21
CA ARG A 101 7.71 6.51 -3.38
C ARG A 101 6.91 5.57 -4.28
N TRP A 102 7.42 4.36 -4.51
CA TRP A 102 6.74 3.37 -5.35
C TRP A 102 5.40 2.93 -4.76
N LEU A 103 5.31 2.71 -3.44
CA LEU A 103 4.05 2.39 -2.74
C LEU A 103 3.01 3.51 -2.89
N VAL A 104 3.43 4.77 -2.81
CA VAL A 104 2.54 5.92 -3.03
C VAL A 104 2.00 5.96 -4.45
N LEU A 105 2.86 5.75 -5.45
CA LEU A 105 2.46 5.74 -6.86
C LEU A 105 1.56 4.56 -7.19
N LEU A 106 1.95 3.35 -6.79
CA LEU A 106 1.18 2.12 -6.95
C LEU A 106 -0.19 2.26 -6.29
N GLY A 107 -0.24 2.82 -5.08
CA GLY A 107 -1.48 3.08 -4.37
C GLY A 107 -2.39 4.02 -5.13
N ASN A 108 -1.88 5.17 -5.56
CA ASN A 108 -2.67 6.18 -6.28
C ASN A 108 -3.26 5.64 -7.60
N GLU A 109 -2.49 4.84 -8.34
CA GLU A 109 -2.95 4.15 -9.56
C GLU A 109 -4.11 3.18 -9.31
N ASN A 110 -4.28 2.71 -8.06
CA ASN A 110 -5.20 1.64 -7.69
C ASN A 110 -6.23 2.06 -6.62
N GLY A 111 -6.49 3.37 -6.47
CA GLY A 111 -7.53 3.87 -5.56
C GLY A 111 -7.17 3.78 -4.06
N ILE A 112 -5.88 3.71 -3.74
CA ILE A 112 -5.33 3.70 -2.38
C ILE A 112 -4.63 5.04 -2.14
N GLU A 113 -4.90 5.67 -0.99
CA GLU A 113 -4.18 6.84 -0.51
C GLU A 113 -3.12 6.36 0.48
N ALA A 114 -1.83 6.54 0.15
CA ALA A 114 -0.72 6.11 1.00
C ALA A 114 0.07 7.33 1.48
N ASP A 115 0.18 7.46 2.80
CA ASP A 115 1.06 8.41 3.46
C ASP A 115 2.32 7.68 3.95
N VAL A 116 3.45 8.39 4.03
CA VAL A 116 4.74 7.82 4.44
C VAL A 116 5.27 8.56 5.66
N THR A 117 5.78 7.81 6.63
CA THR A 117 6.45 8.36 7.80
C THR A 117 7.60 7.49 8.29
N GLU A 118 8.52 8.11 9.02
CA GLU A 118 9.52 7.44 9.86
C GLU A 118 9.42 7.91 11.33
N HIS A 119 8.43 8.75 11.65
CA HIS A 119 8.30 9.37 12.96
C HIS A 119 7.27 8.64 13.82
N TRP A 120 7.67 8.14 14.99
CA TRP A 120 6.79 7.36 15.87
C TRP A 120 5.52 8.09 16.31
N LYS A 121 5.54 9.42 16.38
CA LYS A 121 4.36 10.26 16.71
C LYS A 121 3.15 9.99 15.81
N ASP A 122 3.37 9.55 14.58
CA ASP A 122 2.28 9.25 13.63
C ASP A 122 1.63 7.87 13.88
N LEU A 123 2.15 7.12 14.86
CA LEU A 123 1.57 5.86 15.35
C LEU A 123 0.72 6.06 16.61
N GLY A 124 0.23 7.29 16.83
CA GLY A 124 -0.71 7.61 17.90
C GLY A 124 -2.15 7.17 17.56
N PRO A 125 -3.04 7.07 18.56
CA PRO A 125 -4.41 6.60 18.34
C PRO A 125 -5.22 7.46 17.37
N ALA A 126 -5.02 8.79 17.37
CA ALA A 126 -5.77 9.73 16.52
C ALA A 126 -5.32 9.64 15.06
N GLU A 127 -4.01 9.50 14.85
CA GLU A 127 -3.39 9.36 13.55
C GLU A 127 -3.77 8.01 12.93
N LEU A 128 -3.56 6.91 13.66
CA LEU A 128 -3.89 5.55 13.22
C LEU A 128 -5.39 5.37 12.90
N ALA A 129 -6.29 6.09 13.57
CA ALA A 129 -7.73 6.02 13.28
C ALA A 129 -8.08 6.41 11.84
N SER A 130 -7.21 7.18 11.16
CA SER A 130 -7.40 7.60 9.77
C SER A 130 -7.00 6.55 8.74
N TYR A 131 -6.32 5.47 9.16
CA TYR A 131 -5.76 4.47 8.26
C TYR A 131 -6.39 3.10 8.47
N ASP A 132 -6.47 2.35 7.38
CA ASP A 132 -6.98 0.97 7.35
C ASP A 132 -5.85 -0.05 7.41
N VAL A 133 -4.69 0.29 6.85
CA VAL A 133 -3.51 -0.57 6.82
C VAL A 133 -2.26 0.19 7.23
N LEU A 134 -1.42 -0.46 8.03
CA LEU A 134 -0.05 -0.05 8.35
C LEU A 134 0.91 -0.94 7.58
N VAL A 135 1.66 -0.37 6.64
CA VAL A 135 2.72 -1.06 5.90
C VAL A 135 4.04 -0.80 6.62
N LEU A 136 4.71 -1.87 7.05
CA LEU A 136 6.07 -1.85 7.59
C LEU A 136 7.03 -2.10 6.41
N ASN A 137 7.46 -1.03 5.75
CA ASN A 137 8.39 -1.12 4.64
C ASN A 137 9.82 -1.22 5.17
N ASN A 138 10.38 -2.44 5.18
CA ASN A 138 11.75 -2.72 5.64
C ASN A 138 12.05 -2.23 7.07
N ALA A 139 11.01 -1.97 7.86
CA ALA A 139 11.10 -1.40 9.20
C ALA A 139 11.48 -2.50 10.20
N ASN A 140 12.61 -2.36 10.88
CA ASN A 140 13.21 -3.42 11.70
C ASN A 140 13.62 -2.92 13.08
N GLU A 141 13.74 -3.86 14.02
CA GLU A 141 14.06 -3.62 15.43
C GLU A 141 13.19 -2.49 16.05
N LEU A 142 11.88 -2.63 15.88
CA LEU A 142 10.93 -1.53 16.04
C LEU A 142 10.78 -1.05 17.50
N ASP A 143 11.13 -1.88 18.49
CA ASP A 143 11.09 -1.47 19.90
C ASP A 143 12.06 -0.32 20.22
N LYS A 144 13.15 -0.19 19.45
CA LYS A 144 14.16 0.85 19.64
C LYS A 144 13.77 2.20 19.06
N VAL A 145 12.90 2.22 18.04
CA VAL A 145 12.47 3.44 17.34
C VAL A 145 11.01 3.84 17.61
N ILE A 146 10.19 2.91 18.13
CA ILE A 146 8.81 3.15 18.52
C ILE A 146 8.68 3.01 20.05
N PRO A 147 8.41 4.12 20.78
CA PRO A 147 8.18 4.05 22.21
C PRO A 147 6.99 3.13 22.55
N GLU A 148 7.00 2.56 23.75
CA GLU A 148 6.00 1.59 24.21
C GLU A 148 4.54 2.09 24.07
N ALA A 149 4.29 3.38 24.32
CA ALA A 149 2.96 3.96 24.19
C ALA A 149 2.41 3.89 22.74
N GLN A 150 3.27 4.09 21.74
CA GLN A 150 2.92 3.96 20.32
C GLN A 150 2.79 2.50 19.92
N ARG A 151 3.64 1.62 20.44
CA ARG A 151 3.49 0.16 20.23
C ARG A 151 2.12 -0.33 20.70
N LYS A 152 1.71 0.04 21.93
CA LYS A 152 0.36 -0.24 22.45
C LYS A 152 -0.75 0.40 21.60
N SER A 153 -0.50 1.56 21.01
CA SER A 153 -1.47 2.20 20.11
C SER A 153 -1.68 1.39 18.83
N VAL A 154 -0.61 0.84 18.25
CA VAL A 154 -0.65 -0.07 17.10
C VAL A 154 -1.39 -1.37 17.46
N GLU A 155 -1.08 -2.00 18.59
CA GLU A 155 -1.73 -3.23 19.07
C GLU A 155 -3.24 -3.05 19.24
N ASN A 156 -3.63 -1.97 19.92
CA ASN A 156 -5.03 -1.62 20.15
C ASN A 156 -5.75 -1.25 18.85
N TRP A 157 -5.08 -0.57 17.93
CA TRP A 157 -5.64 -0.23 16.63
C TRP A 157 -5.85 -1.47 15.77
N PHE A 158 -4.88 -2.38 15.72
CA PHE A 158 -4.97 -3.62 14.95
C PHE A 158 -6.12 -4.51 15.41
N SER A 159 -6.35 -4.59 16.72
CA SER A 159 -7.43 -5.40 17.32
C SER A 159 -8.83 -4.81 17.09
N LYS A 160 -8.95 -3.57 16.58
CA LYS A 160 -10.24 -2.93 16.24
C LYS A 160 -10.75 -3.39 14.87
N GLY A 161 -11.09 -4.67 14.75
CA GLY A 161 -11.81 -5.21 13.59
C GLY A 161 -11.00 -5.11 12.28
N LYS A 162 -11.55 -4.47 11.24
CA LYS A 162 -11.03 -4.47 9.85
C LYS A 162 -9.76 -3.63 9.66
N LYS A 163 -8.72 -3.83 10.48
CA LYS A 163 -7.40 -3.20 10.34
C LYS A 163 -6.36 -4.22 9.89
N GLY A 164 -5.37 -3.75 9.14
CA GLY A 164 -4.37 -4.61 8.54
C GLY A 164 -2.93 -4.16 8.83
N ILE A 165 -2.02 -5.10 8.98
CA ILE A 165 -0.58 -4.82 8.92
C ILE A 165 0.01 -5.60 7.75
N VAL A 166 0.88 -4.93 6.99
CA VAL A 166 1.63 -5.53 5.88
C VAL A 166 3.11 -5.40 6.21
N GLY A 167 3.80 -6.53 6.42
CA GLY A 167 5.25 -6.56 6.56
C GLY A 167 5.94 -6.85 5.23
N ILE A 168 6.94 -6.03 4.89
CA ILE A 168 7.75 -6.18 3.66
C ILE A 168 9.20 -6.42 4.05
N HIS A 169 9.79 -7.50 3.52
CA HIS A 169 11.20 -7.89 3.66
C HIS A 169 11.67 -7.84 5.12
N ALA A 170 12.46 -6.84 5.49
CA ALA A 170 13.05 -6.71 6.83
C ALA A 170 12.05 -6.39 7.96
N ALA A 171 10.74 -6.35 7.69
CA ALA A 171 9.71 -6.13 8.70
C ALA A 171 9.75 -7.12 9.87
N LEU A 172 10.27 -8.33 9.66
CA LEU A 172 10.43 -9.37 10.69
C LEU A 172 11.90 -9.59 11.10
N VAL A 173 12.71 -8.52 11.06
CA VAL A 173 14.10 -8.54 11.51
C VAL A 173 14.22 -7.91 12.89
N HIS A 174 14.70 -8.70 13.86
CA HIS A 174 14.96 -8.29 15.25
C HIS A 174 13.72 -7.77 15.98
N GLN A 175 12.57 -8.44 15.83
CA GLN A 175 11.32 -8.04 16.50
C GLN A 175 11.14 -8.68 17.89
N THR A 176 12.14 -9.41 18.39
CA THR A 176 12.11 -10.15 19.67
C THR A 176 11.70 -9.32 20.90
N ASN A 177 11.98 -8.02 20.93
CA ASN A 177 11.65 -7.12 22.05
C ASN A 177 10.27 -6.45 21.91
N TRP A 178 9.50 -6.82 20.88
CA TRP A 178 8.08 -6.52 20.76
C TRP A 178 7.29 -7.83 20.63
N PRO A 179 7.02 -8.52 21.76
CA PRO A 179 6.46 -9.88 21.74
C PRO A 179 5.17 -10.01 20.92
N TRP A 180 4.30 -8.99 20.96
CA TRP A 180 3.09 -8.97 20.16
C TRP A 180 3.37 -9.01 18.64
N LEU A 181 4.32 -8.21 18.14
CA LEU A 181 4.66 -8.20 16.72
C LEU A 181 5.39 -9.48 16.32
N ASN A 182 6.27 -10.01 17.18
CA ASN A 182 6.94 -11.29 16.94
C ASN A 182 5.92 -12.45 16.86
N GLN A 183 4.90 -12.46 17.73
CA GLN A 183 3.81 -13.43 17.68
C GLN A 183 2.92 -13.24 16.44
N LEU A 184 2.62 -11.99 16.06
CA LEU A 184 1.85 -11.67 14.87
C LEU A 184 2.56 -12.12 13.59
N GLY A 185 3.87 -11.90 13.52
CA GLY A 185 4.75 -12.34 12.44
C GLY A 185 4.94 -13.85 12.39
N GLY A 186 4.92 -14.51 13.55
CA GLY A 186 5.07 -15.97 13.70
C GLY A 186 6.52 -16.44 13.80
N CYS A 187 7.48 -15.62 13.38
CA CYS A 187 8.91 -15.90 13.37
C CYS A 187 9.73 -14.60 13.50
N ASP A 188 11.05 -14.75 13.61
CA ASP A 188 12.03 -13.65 13.52
C ASP A 188 13.17 -14.04 12.56
N PHE A 189 14.02 -13.08 12.22
CA PHE A 189 15.18 -13.26 11.36
C PHE A 189 16.26 -14.14 11.99
N ASN A 190 16.88 -14.99 11.16
CA ASN A 190 18.03 -15.80 11.54
C ASN A 190 19.27 -15.51 10.67
N SER A 191 19.12 -15.58 9.36
CA SER A 191 20.18 -15.34 8.39
C SER A 191 19.60 -14.96 7.04
N ASP A 192 20.43 -14.70 6.03
CA ASP A 192 20.00 -14.42 4.67
C ASP A 192 20.94 -15.08 3.65
N SER A 193 20.51 -15.04 2.40
CA SER A 193 21.31 -15.43 1.24
C SER A 193 21.99 -14.19 0.62
N LEU A 194 22.69 -14.40 -0.50
CA LEU A 194 22.97 -13.28 -1.42
C LEU A 194 21.72 -13.01 -2.28
N PHE A 195 21.71 -11.90 -3.01
CA PHE A 195 20.64 -11.59 -3.97
C PHE A 195 20.66 -12.58 -5.16
N LEU A 196 19.93 -13.68 -5.02
CA LEU A 196 20.05 -14.87 -5.87
C LEU A 196 18.71 -15.24 -6.52
N LYS A 197 18.81 -15.81 -7.71
CA LYS A 197 17.66 -16.37 -8.41
C LYS A 197 17.36 -17.76 -7.84
N ALA A 198 16.13 -17.95 -7.36
CA ALA A 198 15.67 -19.21 -6.78
C ALA A 198 14.27 -19.56 -7.31
N LYS A 199 13.89 -20.83 -7.16
CA LYS A 199 12.56 -21.29 -7.53
C LYS A 199 11.58 -20.99 -6.40
N VAL A 200 10.52 -20.26 -6.73
CA VAL A 200 9.38 -19.97 -5.86
C VAL A 200 8.25 -20.95 -6.19
N ILE A 201 7.62 -21.47 -5.15
CA ILE A 201 6.51 -22.42 -5.22
C ILE A 201 5.27 -21.77 -4.59
N VAL A 202 4.18 -21.71 -5.32
CA VAL A 202 2.88 -21.25 -4.81
C VAL A 202 2.22 -22.38 -4.03
N ASP A 203 1.77 -22.10 -2.81
CA ASP A 203 1.07 -23.10 -2.00
C ASP A 203 -0.27 -23.49 -2.68
N PRO A 204 -0.52 -24.79 -2.93
CA PRO A 204 -1.75 -25.23 -3.58
C PRO A 204 -3.04 -24.77 -2.88
N ALA A 205 -3.03 -24.67 -1.55
CA ALA A 205 -4.17 -24.18 -0.76
C ALA A 205 -4.35 -22.65 -0.87
N ALA A 206 -3.34 -21.94 -1.36
CA ALA A 206 -3.33 -20.49 -1.55
C ALA A 206 -3.50 -20.05 -3.01
N LYS A 207 -3.60 -20.96 -4.00
CA LYS A 207 -3.70 -20.60 -5.43
C LYS A 207 -4.77 -19.57 -5.80
N ASN A 208 -5.84 -19.48 -5.00
CA ASN A 208 -6.95 -18.53 -5.19
C ASN A 208 -6.81 -17.25 -4.36
N HIS A 209 -5.76 -17.12 -3.54
CA HIS A 209 -5.46 -15.90 -2.80
C HIS A 209 -5.04 -14.80 -3.78
N PRO A 210 -5.64 -13.59 -3.74
CA PRO A 210 -5.41 -12.53 -4.74
C PRO A 210 -3.94 -12.18 -4.96
N ALA A 211 -3.13 -12.20 -3.90
CA ALA A 211 -1.70 -11.92 -3.96
C ALA A 211 -0.87 -12.92 -4.79
N VAL A 212 -1.40 -14.11 -5.12
CA VAL A 212 -0.71 -15.13 -5.94
C VAL A 212 -1.60 -15.69 -7.06
N LYS A 213 -2.84 -15.20 -7.18
CA LYS A 213 -3.80 -15.71 -8.15
C LYS A 213 -3.29 -15.49 -9.58
N GLY A 214 -3.38 -16.55 -10.39
CA GLY A 214 -2.96 -16.53 -11.80
C GLY A 214 -1.47 -16.80 -12.03
N GLN A 215 -0.68 -16.95 -10.96
CA GLN A 215 0.71 -17.39 -11.09
C GLN A 215 0.77 -18.90 -11.34
N PRO A 216 1.79 -19.39 -12.08
CA PRO A 216 2.03 -20.82 -12.20
C PRO A 216 2.35 -21.43 -10.83
N PRO A 217 2.20 -22.76 -10.67
CA PRO A 217 2.55 -23.44 -9.42
C PRO A 217 4.00 -23.19 -8.98
N GLU A 218 4.91 -23.02 -9.94
CA GLU A 218 6.32 -22.77 -9.71
C GLU A 218 6.84 -21.76 -10.74
N PHE A 219 7.75 -20.87 -10.32
CA PHE A 219 8.46 -19.95 -11.19
C PHE A 219 9.79 -19.53 -10.57
N PHE A 220 10.73 -19.04 -11.38
CA PHE A 220 11.96 -18.48 -10.84
C PHE A 220 11.80 -16.99 -10.57
N TYR A 221 12.33 -16.54 -9.45
CA TYR A 221 12.36 -15.14 -9.04
C TYR A 221 13.73 -14.82 -8.46
N GLN A 222 14.17 -13.56 -8.54
CA GLN A 222 15.45 -13.11 -8.00
C GLN A 222 15.19 -12.11 -6.88
N ALA A 223 15.68 -12.41 -5.69
CA ALA A 223 15.49 -11.62 -4.48
C ALA A 223 16.65 -11.87 -3.49
N ASP A 224 16.63 -11.12 -2.39
CA ASP A 224 17.35 -11.47 -1.16
C ASP A 224 16.40 -12.32 -0.31
N TRP A 225 16.76 -13.59 -0.10
CA TRP A 225 15.96 -14.55 0.66
C TRP A 225 16.40 -14.57 2.11
N THR A 226 15.46 -14.30 3.03
CA THR A 226 15.73 -14.29 4.46
C THR A 226 15.34 -15.62 5.07
N ASN A 227 16.20 -16.19 5.91
CA ASN A 227 15.86 -17.33 6.75
C ASN A 227 15.31 -16.85 8.09
N HIS A 228 14.34 -17.58 8.60
CA HIS A 228 13.70 -17.31 9.88
C HIS A 228 14.12 -18.29 10.97
N ASP A 229 13.88 -17.95 12.23
CA ASP A 229 14.20 -18.79 13.38
C ASP A 229 13.26 -20.01 13.51
N ARG A 230 12.10 -19.97 12.86
CA ARG A 230 11.12 -21.07 12.76
C ARG A 230 10.18 -20.88 11.56
N SER A 231 9.60 -21.98 11.08
CA SER A 231 8.54 -21.94 10.08
C SER A 231 7.19 -21.58 10.69
N VAL A 232 6.39 -20.83 9.93
CA VAL A 232 5.00 -20.51 10.26
C VAL A 232 4.00 -21.58 9.79
N THR A 233 4.46 -22.58 9.03
CA THR A 233 3.59 -23.64 8.50
C THR A 233 2.89 -24.39 9.64
N GLY A 234 1.56 -24.48 9.55
CA GLY A 234 0.73 -25.20 10.52
C GLY A 234 0.40 -24.44 11.80
N LEU A 235 0.94 -23.22 11.99
CA LEU A 235 0.56 -22.39 13.13
C LEU A 235 -0.91 -21.93 13.03
N PRO A 236 -1.68 -21.92 14.13
CA PRO A 236 -3.07 -21.45 14.12
C PRO A 236 -3.19 -20.01 13.64
N GLY A 237 -4.11 -19.77 12.69
CA GLY A 237 -4.33 -18.45 12.08
C GLY A 237 -3.41 -18.14 10.89
N PHE A 238 -2.33 -18.91 10.70
CA PHE A 238 -1.38 -18.71 9.61
C PHE A 238 -1.76 -19.47 8.35
N LYS A 239 -1.55 -18.85 7.19
CA LYS A 239 -1.68 -19.48 5.88
C LYS A 239 -0.50 -19.10 4.99
N VAL A 240 0.32 -20.09 4.63
CA VAL A 240 1.42 -19.92 3.69
C VAL A 240 0.88 -19.69 2.28
N LEU A 241 1.44 -18.70 1.59
CA LEU A 241 1.11 -18.36 0.21
C LEU A 241 2.17 -18.86 -0.77
N MET A 242 3.44 -18.72 -0.39
CA MET A 242 4.59 -19.08 -1.22
C MET A 242 5.74 -19.61 -0.38
N ARG A 243 6.56 -20.47 -1.00
CA ARG A 243 7.83 -20.95 -0.49
C ARG A 243 8.95 -20.70 -1.49
N VAL A 244 10.19 -20.66 -1.03
CA VAL A 244 11.37 -20.76 -1.89
C VAL A 244 12.02 -22.14 -1.73
N ASP A 245 12.52 -22.71 -2.83
CA ASP A 245 13.17 -24.01 -2.85
C ASP A 245 14.69 -23.84 -2.65
N GLU A 246 15.17 -24.11 -1.43
CA GLU A 246 16.59 -24.01 -1.07
C GLU A 246 17.51 -24.96 -1.85
N SER A 247 16.99 -25.97 -2.55
CA SER A 247 17.84 -26.79 -3.43
C SER A 247 18.31 -26.05 -4.69
N THR A 248 17.82 -24.83 -4.92
CA THR A 248 18.07 -24.04 -6.13
C THR A 248 19.03 -22.87 -5.95
N TYR A 249 19.54 -22.62 -4.75
CA TYR A 249 20.44 -21.51 -4.43
C TYR A 249 21.28 -21.79 -3.16
N ASP A 250 22.24 -20.92 -2.82
CA ASP A 250 22.93 -20.97 -1.50
C ASP A 250 22.11 -20.15 -0.49
N PRO A 251 21.41 -20.78 0.48
CA PRO A 251 20.47 -20.10 1.35
C PRO A 251 21.12 -19.27 2.45
N VAL A 252 22.40 -19.48 2.76
CA VAL A 252 23.08 -18.78 3.85
C VAL A 252 24.37 -18.19 3.31
N ARG A 253 24.52 -16.87 3.27
CA ARG A 253 25.79 -16.24 2.84
C ARG A 253 26.87 -16.34 3.92
N ASP A 254 28.13 -16.22 3.51
CA ASP A 254 29.30 -16.46 4.36
C ASP A 254 29.34 -15.65 5.67
N TYR A 255 28.77 -14.44 5.67
CA TYR A 255 28.64 -13.61 6.87
C TYR A 255 27.90 -14.34 8.01
N PHE A 256 26.89 -15.14 7.67
CA PHE A 256 26.06 -15.86 8.65
C PHE A 256 26.59 -17.24 9.00
N LYS A 257 27.37 -17.87 8.11
CA LYS A 257 28.00 -19.19 8.37
C LYS A 257 28.89 -19.19 9.63
N THR A 258 29.57 -18.08 9.89
CA THR A 258 30.42 -17.90 11.09
C THR A 258 29.67 -17.38 12.32
N ARG A 259 28.36 -17.13 12.20
CA ARG A 259 27.51 -16.51 13.24
C ARG A 259 26.31 -17.38 13.61
N ASN A 260 26.43 -18.70 13.40
CA ASN A 260 25.39 -19.68 13.69
C ASN A 260 24.08 -19.44 12.91
N GLY A 261 24.18 -18.77 11.76
CA GLY A 261 23.06 -18.62 10.83
C GLY A 261 22.74 -19.95 10.15
N LYS A 262 21.45 -20.18 9.92
CA LYS A 262 20.88 -21.43 9.44
C LYS A 262 19.90 -21.15 8.32
N ALA A 263 19.86 -22.08 7.38
CA ALA A 263 18.81 -22.16 6.38
C ALA A 263 17.50 -22.65 7.01
N MET A 264 16.37 -22.40 6.35
CA MET A 264 15.05 -22.94 6.73
C MET A 264 14.90 -24.42 6.36
N GLY A 265 15.64 -24.88 5.34
CA GLY A 265 15.61 -26.26 4.84
C GLY A 265 14.41 -26.53 3.93
N LYS A 266 13.76 -27.69 4.11
CA LYS A 266 12.67 -28.15 3.22
C LYS A 266 11.42 -27.26 3.25
N ASP A 267 11.22 -26.50 4.32
CA ASP A 267 10.05 -25.63 4.48
C ASP A 267 10.51 -24.20 4.74
N HIS A 268 10.60 -23.42 3.66
CA HIS A 268 10.95 -21.99 3.67
C HIS A 268 9.77 -21.15 3.16
N PRO A 269 8.75 -20.86 3.99
CA PRO A 269 7.71 -19.90 3.65
C PRO A 269 8.29 -18.50 3.46
N ILE A 270 7.98 -17.87 2.33
CA ILE A 270 8.45 -16.51 1.99
C ILE A 270 7.32 -15.47 1.91
N ALA A 271 6.07 -15.92 1.98
CA ALA A 271 4.91 -15.07 2.08
C ALA A 271 3.77 -15.81 2.77
N TRP A 272 3.09 -15.15 3.69
CA TRP A 272 1.99 -15.72 4.44
C TRP A 272 1.02 -14.66 4.94
N THR A 273 -0.16 -15.13 5.36
CA THR A 273 -1.13 -14.33 6.10
C THR A 273 -1.28 -14.87 7.52
N ASN A 274 -1.64 -14.01 8.46
CA ASN A 274 -2.10 -14.38 9.80
C ASN A 274 -3.41 -13.63 10.14
N GLU A 275 -4.44 -14.38 10.50
CA GLU A 275 -5.73 -13.87 11.01
C GLU A 275 -5.90 -14.30 12.48
N PRO A 276 -5.36 -13.55 13.45
CA PRO A 276 -5.45 -13.91 14.86
C PRO A 276 -6.89 -13.74 15.37
N GLN A 277 -7.24 -14.50 16.41
CA GLN A 277 -8.57 -14.47 17.02
C GLN A 277 -8.95 -13.10 17.60
N SER A 278 -7.96 -12.29 17.97
CA SER A 278 -8.14 -10.90 18.43
C SER A 278 -8.67 -9.95 17.35
N GLY A 279 -8.74 -10.41 16.09
CA GLY A 279 -9.09 -9.60 14.94
C GLY A 279 -7.87 -9.00 14.25
N GLY A 280 -8.14 -8.28 13.16
CA GLY A 280 -7.12 -7.76 12.25
C GLY A 280 -6.60 -8.80 11.26
N ARG A 281 -5.79 -8.34 10.31
CA ARG A 281 -5.15 -9.17 9.29
C ARG A 281 -3.71 -8.78 9.09
N PHE A 282 -2.81 -9.74 9.23
CA PHE A 282 -1.40 -9.56 8.94
C PHE A 282 -1.04 -10.26 7.64
N PHE A 283 -0.37 -9.56 6.74
CA PHE A 283 0.21 -10.11 5.52
C PHE A 283 1.71 -9.86 5.56
N TYR A 284 2.51 -10.86 5.25
CA TYR A 284 3.96 -10.73 5.15
C TYR A 284 4.46 -11.27 3.82
N THR A 285 5.52 -10.64 3.32
CA THR A 285 6.31 -11.12 2.20
C THR A 285 7.77 -10.78 2.41
N GLU A 286 8.66 -11.74 2.14
CA GLU A 286 10.11 -11.54 2.13
C GLU A 286 10.56 -10.66 0.97
N LEU A 287 9.73 -10.49 -0.06
CA LEU A 287 10.05 -9.63 -1.20
C LEU A 287 10.16 -8.16 -0.75
N GLY A 288 11.01 -7.39 -1.43
CA GLY A 288 11.15 -5.94 -1.19
C GLY A 288 12.50 -5.47 -0.68
N HIS A 289 13.55 -6.25 -0.89
CA HIS A 289 14.93 -5.79 -0.73
C HIS A 289 15.27 -4.64 -1.71
N ASP A 290 14.79 -4.72 -2.96
CA ASP A 290 15.06 -3.73 -3.99
C ASP A 290 13.83 -3.38 -4.84
N LEU A 291 13.87 -2.21 -5.48
CA LEU A 291 12.77 -1.74 -6.34
C LEU A 291 12.65 -2.54 -7.66
N PRO A 292 13.75 -2.92 -8.35
CA PRO A 292 13.66 -3.76 -9.54
C PRO A 292 12.88 -5.06 -9.35
N SER A 293 13.10 -5.82 -8.25
CA SER A 293 12.30 -7.03 -7.99
C SER A 293 10.82 -6.69 -7.77
N LEU A 294 10.51 -5.61 -7.03
CA LEU A 294 9.14 -5.16 -6.78
C LEU A 294 8.42 -4.62 -8.03
N ASN A 295 9.14 -4.16 -9.06
CA ASN A 295 8.55 -3.55 -10.24
C ASN A 295 8.21 -4.55 -11.38
N THR A 296 8.06 -5.83 -11.04
CA THR A 296 7.53 -6.86 -11.95
C THR A 296 6.01 -6.93 -11.91
N ALA A 297 5.37 -7.48 -12.94
CA ALA A 297 3.90 -7.64 -12.96
C ALA A 297 3.40 -8.46 -11.76
N PHE A 298 4.09 -9.56 -11.45
CA PHE A 298 3.80 -10.39 -10.30
C PHE A 298 3.94 -9.62 -8.97
N ALA A 299 5.09 -8.98 -8.72
CA ALA A 299 5.32 -8.33 -7.43
C ALA A 299 4.40 -7.11 -7.20
N ARG A 300 4.08 -6.34 -8.25
CA ARG A 300 3.07 -5.27 -8.19
C ARG A 300 1.71 -5.81 -7.76
N GLN A 301 1.25 -6.90 -8.38
CA GLN A 301 0.01 -7.57 -7.97
C GLN A 301 0.11 -8.09 -6.53
N HIS A 302 1.21 -8.77 -6.18
CA HIS A 302 1.42 -9.39 -4.88
C HIS A 302 1.29 -8.39 -3.73
N ILE A 303 1.99 -7.26 -3.83
CA ILE A 303 1.95 -6.19 -2.81
C ILE A 303 0.58 -5.51 -2.79
N LEU A 304 0.04 -5.13 -3.94
CA LEU A 304 -1.25 -4.43 -4.02
C LEU A 304 -2.37 -5.27 -3.42
N GLU A 305 -2.46 -6.53 -3.81
CA GLU A 305 -3.51 -7.44 -3.36
C GLU A 305 -3.28 -7.92 -1.92
N GLY A 306 -2.03 -7.97 -1.45
CA GLY A 306 -1.70 -8.14 -0.03
C GLY A 306 -2.25 -6.99 0.82
N ILE A 307 -2.03 -5.74 0.41
CA ILE A 307 -2.58 -4.54 1.07
C ILE A 307 -4.11 -4.57 1.10
N LYS A 308 -4.76 -4.82 -0.05
CA LYS A 308 -6.23 -4.88 -0.12
C LYS A 308 -6.80 -6.01 0.73
N TRP A 309 -6.14 -7.17 0.76
CA TRP A 309 -6.55 -8.30 1.58
C TRP A 309 -6.46 -7.96 3.08
N ALA A 310 -5.34 -7.36 3.51
CA ALA A 310 -5.11 -6.95 4.89
C ALA A 310 -6.14 -5.89 5.35
N ALA A 311 -6.55 -5.01 4.45
CA ALA A 311 -7.58 -4.01 4.71
C ALA A 311 -9.00 -4.57 4.92
N GLY A 312 -9.24 -5.86 4.61
CA GLY A 312 -10.59 -6.41 4.75
C GLY A 312 -11.59 -5.90 3.70
N VAL A 313 -11.12 -5.36 2.57
CA VAL A 313 -11.98 -4.85 1.50
C VAL A 313 -12.85 -6.01 0.98
N PRO A 314 -14.20 -5.92 1.08
CA PRO A 314 -15.09 -6.90 0.49
C PRO A 314 -14.83 -6.97 -1.02
N ARG A 315 -14.70 -8.18 -1.56
CA ARG A 315 -14.54 -8.40 -3.00
C ARG A 315 -15.88 -8.39 -3.70
#